data_AF-A0A1L9SNZ0-F1
#
_entry.id   AF-A0A1L9SNZ0-F1
#
_cell.length_a   1.000
_cell.length_b   1.000
_cell.length_c   1.000
_cell.angle_alpha   90.00
_cell.angle_beta   90.00
_cell.angle_gamma   90.00
#
_symmetry.space_group_name_H-M   'P 1'
#
loop_
_entity.id
_entity.type
_entity.pdbx_description
1 polymer ?
#
loop_
_entity_poly.entity_id
_entity_poly.type
_entity_poly.pdbx_seq_one_letter_code
_entity_poly.pdbx_strand_id
1 'polypeptide(L)'
;MSTQNDQISSTTSKTSPEQSFEREKKITVLRSSIADLESQTAQLEAQLESTKARLRNDPVATVQRHIRLLHDYNDIKDIGQGLMGLIADARGVRQIDVQKEFGVGNDD
;
A
#
# COMPACT_ATOMS: atom_id res chain seq x y z
N MET A 1 -61.20 -48.16 9.83
CA MET A 1 -60.76 -46.92 10.50
C MET A 1 -59.87 -46.15 9.54
N SER A 2 -60.28 -44.91 9.26
CA SER A 2 -59.65 -43.92 8.41
C SER A 2 -58.29 -43.45 8.96
N THR A 3 -57.40 -43.00 8.07
CA THR A 3 -56.66 -41.70 8.04
C THR A 3 -55.59 -41.88 6.93
N GLN A 4 -55.84 -41.53 5.67
CA GLN A 4 -55.64 -40.20 5.07
C GLN A 4 -54.23 -39.64 5.33
N ASN A 5 -53.34 -39.82 4.36
CA ASN A 5 -52.16 -38.98 4.20
C ASN A 5 -51.95 -38.68 2.70
N ASP A 6 -53.00 -38.11 2.11
CA ASP A 6 -52.87 -37.18 0.99
C ASP A 6 -52.01 -35.99 1.42
N GLN A 7 -51.31 -35.38 0.47
CA GLN A 7 -50.40 -34.23 0.60
C GLN A 7 -48.92 -34.57 0.81
N ILE A 8 -48.32 -35.27 -0.15
CA ILE A 8 -47.04 -34.80 -0.70
C ILE A 8 -47.35 -34.21 -2.07
N SER A 9 -48.19 -33.16 -2.05
CA SER A 9 -48.35 -32.27 -3.18
C SER A 9 -47.10 -31.42 -3.32
N SER A 10 -46.61 -31.36 -4.55
CA SER A 10 -46.04 -30.15 -5.15
C SER A 10 -44.77 -29.56 -4.51
N THR A 11 -43.61 -30.17 -4.75
CA THR A 11 -42.34 -29.41 -4.89
C THR A 11 -41.46 -29.87 -6.04
N THR A 12 -42.01 -30.58 -7.03
CA THR A 12 -41.42 -30.63 -8.38
C THR A 12 -41.97 -29.47 -9.20
N SER A 13 -41.72 -28.23 -8.74
CA SER A 13 -42.03 -27.03 -9.52
C SER A 13 -41.07 -26.98 -10.69
N LYS A 14 -41.56 -27.44 -11.85
CA LYS A 14 -41.04 -27.27 -13.20
C LYS A 14 -40.15 -26.02 -13.29
N THR A 15 -38.84 -26.21 -13.41
CA THR A 15 -37.92 -25.17 -13.88
C THR A 15 -38.39 -24.76 -15.27
N SER A 16 -38.95 -23.56 -15.38
CA SER A 16 -39.33 -22.99 -16.67
C SER A 16 -38.07 -22.90 -17.54
N PRO A 17 -38.11 -23.25 -18.85
CA PRO A 17 -36.94 -23.20 -19.75
C PRO A 17 -36.21 -21.86 -19.71
N GLU A 18 -36.95 -20.78 -19.46
CA GLU A 18 -36.49 -19.41 -19.33
C GLU A 18 -35.58 -19.19 -18.09
N GLN A 19 -35.90 -19.83 -16.95
CA GLN A 19 -35.09 -19.72 -15.74
C GLN A 19 -33.77 -20.50 -15.84
N SER A 20 -33.78 -21.64 -16.54
CA SER A 20 -32.57 -22.42 -16.81
C SER A 20 -31.61 -21.66 -17.74
N PHE A 21 -32.15 -21.02 -18.78
CA PHE A 21 -31.37 -20.23 -19.73
C PHE A 21 -30.72 -18.99 -19.08
N GLU A 22 -31.46 -18.28 -18.23
CA GLU A 22 -30.91 -17.15 -17.46
C GLU A 22 -29.85 -17.59 -16.44
N ARG A 23 -30.00 -18.78 -15.85
CA ARG A 23 -28.98 -19.37 -14.97
C ARG A 23 -27.73 -19.76 -15.77
N GLU A 24 -27.89 -20.34 -16.95
CA GLU A 24 -26.79 -20.70 -17.87
C GLU A 24 -26.00 -19.45 -18.29
N LYS A 25 -26.69 -18.37 -18.70
CA LYS A 25 -26.07 -17.08 -19.01
C LYS A 25 -25.27 -16.54 -17.82
N LYS A 26 -25.87 -16.54 -16.62
CA LYS A 26 -25.18 -16.08 -15.41
C LYS A 26 -23.94 -16.91 -15.10
N ILE A 27 -24.01 -18.23 -15.27
CA ILE A 27 -22.87 -19.12 -15.10
C ILE A 27 -21.76 -18.78 -16.10
N THR A 28 -22.11 -18.53 -17.36
CA THR A 28 -21.13 -18.15 -18.39
C THR A 28 -20.48 -16.81 -18.09
N VAL A 29 -21.26 -15.81 -17.68
CA VAL A 29 -20.73 -14.49 -17.27
C VAL A 29 -19.80 -14.63 -16.07
N LEU A 30 -20.21 -15.36 -15.04
CA LEU A 30 -19.38 -15.58 -13.85
C LEU A 30 -18.09 -16.32 -14.18
N ARG A 31 -18.14 -17.32 -15.07
CA ARG A 31 -16.94 -18.03 -15.55
C ARG A 31 -15.98 -17.11 -16.30
N SER A 32 -16.50 -16.23 -17.16
CA SER A 32 -15.69 -15.21 -17.83
C SER A 32 -15.02 -14.30 -16.80
N SER A 33 -15.79 -13.78 -15.82
CA SER A 33 -15.23 -12.92 -14.78
C SER A 33 -14.19 -13.62 -13.90
N ILE A 34 -14.37 -14.90 -13.60
CA ILE A 34 -13.36 -15.70 -12.88
C ILE A 34 -12.08 -15.79 -13.70
N ALA A 35 -12.16 -16.12 -14.99
CA ALA A 35 -10.99 -16.18 -15.87
C ALA A 35 -10.29 -14.82 -16.00
N ASP A 36 -11.06 -13.72 -16.08
CA ASP A 36 -10.52 -12.36 -16.14
C ASP A 36 -9.80 -11.99 -14.84
N LEU A 37 -10.38 -12.34 -13.68
CA LEU A 37 -9.76 -12.10 -12.36
C LEU A 37 -8.51 -12.95 -12.13
N GLU A 38 -8.52 -14.21 -12.56
CA GLU A 38 -7.35 -15.10 -12.51
C GLU A 38 -6.21 -14.54 -13.37
N SER A 39 -6.52 -14.06 -14.59
CA SER A 39 -5.56 -13.39 -15.46
C SER A 39 -4.98 -12.12 -14.84
N GLN A 40 -5.82 -11.28 -14.24
CA GLN A 40 -5.37 -10.07 -13.53
C GLN A 40 -4.48 -10.41 -12.33
N THR A 41 -4.80 -11.46 -11.59
CA THR A 41 -4.01 -11.92 -10.44
C THR A 41 -2.63 -12.36 -10.90
N ALA A 42 -2.55 -13.20 -11.94
CA ALA A 42 -1.27 -13.64 -12.51
C ALA A 42 -0.44 -12.47 -13.03
N GLN A 43 -1.07 -11.48 -13.67
CA GLN A 43 -0.38 -10.28 -14.16
C GLN A 43 0.17 -9.42 -13.02
N LEU A 44 -0.60 -9.20 -11.95
CA LEU A 44 -0.17 -8.45 -10.78
C LEU A 44 0.95 -9.17 -10.03
N GLU A 45 0.89 -10.49 -9.89
CA GLU A 45 1.95 -11.30 -9.30
C GLU A 45 3.26 -11.19 -10.10
N ALA A 46 3.19 -11.27 -11.43
CA ALA A 46 4.35 -11.08 -12.30
C ALA A 46 4.95 -9.66 -12.20
N GLN A 47 4.09 -8.64 -12.09
CA GLN A 47 4.54 -7.26 -11.88
C GLN A 47 5.19 -7.09 -10.51
N LEU A 48 4.63 -7.70 -9.46
CA LEU A 48 5.19 -7.67 -8.11
C LEU A 48 6.57 -8.33 -8.09
N GLU A 49 6.72 -9.51 -8.70
CA GLU A 49 7.98 -10.22 -8.76
C GLU A 49 9.04 -9.46 -9.58
N SER A 50 8.66 -8.88 -10.72
CA SER A 50 9.57 -8.04 -11.51
C SER A 50 10.02 -6.77 -10.78
N THR A 51 9.13 -6.18 -9.97
CA THR A 51 9.44 -5.00 -9.16
C THR A 51 10.34 -5.39 -7.99
N LYS A 52 10.04 -6.50 -7.31
CA LYS A 52 10.83 -7.04 -6.20
C LYS A 52 12.24 -7.43 -6.65
N ALA A 53 12.39 -8.02 -7.84
CA ALA A 53 13.70 -8.36 -8.41
C ALA A 53 14.57 -7.13 -8.73
N ARG A 54 13.96 -5.96 -8.98
CA ARG A 54 14.68 -4.69 -9.18
C ARG A 54 15.17 -4.07 -7.87
N LEU A 55 14.68 -4.52 -6.72
CA LEU A 55 15.09 -4.01 -5.43
C LEU A 55 16.25 -4.85 -4.87
N ARG A 56 17.41 -4.21 -4.73
CA ARG A 56 18.63 -4.82 -4.16
C ARG A 56 18.50 -5.19 -2.68
N ASN A 57 17.62 -4.51 -1.94
CA ASN A 57 17.39 -4.67 -0.51
C ASN A 57 15.89 -4.65 -0.24
N ASP A 58 15.49 -5.15 0.93
CA ASP A 58 14.10 -5.05 1.39
C ASP A 58 13.63 -3.57 1.31
N PRO A 59 12.59 -3.27 0.49
CA PRO A 59 12.08 -1.90 0.31
C PRO A 59 11.75 -1.23 1.64
N VAL A 60 11.12 -1.99 2.55
CA VAL A 60 10.62 -1.46 3.81
C VAL A 60 11.79 -1.07 4.71
N ALA A 61 12.77 -1.97 4.82
CA ALA A 61 13.99 -1.69 5.59
C ALA A 61 14.79 -0.52 5.02
N THR A 62 14.85 -0.37 3.69
CA THR A 62 15.61 0.71 3.02
C THR A 62 14.98 2.08 3.26
N VAL A 63 13.66 2.18 3.11
CA VAL A 63 12.92 3.43 3.38
C VAL A 63 12.99 3.77 4.85
N GLN A 64 12.78 2.80 5.75
CA GLN A 64 12.84 3.05 7.18
C GLN A 64 14.25 3.50 7.62
N ARG A 65 15.31 2.93 7.03
CA ARG A 65 16.68 3.38 7.26
C ARG A 65 16.91 4.81 6.78
N HIS A 66 16.40 5.18 5.61
CA HIS A 66 16.55 6.54 5.08
C HIS A 66 15.78 7.56 5.93
N ILE A 67 14.57 7.22 6.40
CA ILE A 67 13.79 8.08 7.30
C ILE A 67 14.56 8.33 8.60
N ARG A 68 15.15 7.29 9.20
CA ARG A 68 15.97 7.44 10.41
C ARG A 68 17.18 8.35 10.17
N LEU A 69 17.92 8.12 9.09
CA LEU A 69 19.09 8.95 8.75
C LEU A 69 18.72 10.42 8.51
N LEU A 70 17.57 10.70 7.91
CA LEU A 70 17.09 12.07 7.73
C LEU A 70 16.70 12.73 9.05
N HIS A 71 16.02 12.01 9.94
CA HIS A 71 15.73 12.53 11.29
C HIS A 71 17.02 12.78 12.08
N ASP A 72 17.93 11.81 12.10
CA ASP A 72 19.21 11.93 12.81
C ASP A 72 20.03 13.12 12.27
N TYR A 73 20.02 13.34 10.95
CA TYR A 73 20.67 14.51 10.33
C TYR A 73 20.01 15.83 10.70
N ASN A 74 18.68 15.91 10.64
CA ASN A 74 17.95 17.12 11.01
C ASN A 74 18.15 17.46 12.50
N ASP A 75 18.09 16.45 13.37
CA ASP A 75 18.28 16.62 14.81
C ASP A 75 19.67 17.20 15.12
N ILE A 76 20.74 16.65 14.52
CA ILE A 76 22.10 17.18 14.74
C ILE A 76 22.30 18.56 14.09
N LYS A 77 21.69 18.81 12.94
CA LYS A 77 21.71 20.12 12.26
C LYS A 77 21.06 21.20 13.13
N ASP A 78 19.89 20.91 13.69
CA ASP A 78 19.14 21.85 14.54
C ASP A 78 19.89 22.15 15.85
N ILE A 79 20.46 21.12 16.48
CA ILE A 79 21.32 21.29 17.66
C ILE A 79 22.54 22.15 17.31
N GLY A 80 23.21 21.87 16.19
CA GLY A 80 24.38 22.62 15.72
C GLY A 80 24.05 24.08 15.42
N GLN A 81 22.92 24.35 14.76
CA GLN A 81 22.46 25.70 14.48
C GLN A 81 22.08 26.47 15.75
N GLY A 82 21.44 25.81 16.73
CA GLY A 82 21.13 26.38 18.04
C GLY A 82 22.39 26.76 18.82
N LEU A 83 23.39 25.87 18.87
CA LEU A 83 24.69 26.15 19.49
C LEU A 83 25.42 27.31 18.80
N MET A 84 25.39 27.36 17.46
CA MET A 84 25.95 28.48 16.70
C MET A 84 25.23 29.80 16.99
N GLY A 85 23.92 29.79 17.20
CA GLY A 85 23.15 30.95 17.65
C GLY A 85 23.63 31.47 19.00
N LEU A 86 23.78 30.58 19.99
CA LEU A 86 24.29 30.94 21.31
C LEU A 86 25.72 31.49 21.27
N ILE A 87 26.59 30.93 20.41
CA ILE A 87 27.96 31.43 20.21
C ILE A 87 27.95 32.82 19.56
N ALA A 88 27.08 33.03 18.57
CA ALA A 88 26.95 34.32 17.89
C ALA A 88 26.46 35.41 18.87
N ASP A 89 25.46 35.10 19.69
CA ASP A 89 24.94 35.98 20.74
C ASP A 89 26.02 36.32 21.77
N ALA A 90 26.78 35.32 22.23
CA ALA A 90 27.86 35.52 23.20
C ALA A 90 29.02 36.36 22.64
N ARG A 91 29.30 36.27 21.33
CA ARG A 91 30.34 37.03 20.64
C ARG A 91 29.85 38.40 20.14
N GLY A 92 28.53 38.67 20.17
CA GLY A 92 27.93 39.90 19.63
C GLY A 92 28.06 40.04 18.11
N VAL A 93 28.24 38.92 17.41
CA VAL A 93 28.40 38.87 15.94
C VAL A 93 27.17 38.21 15.31
N ARG A 94 26.99 38.36 14.00
CA ARG A 94 25.85 37.73 13.32
C ARG A 94 26.09 36.23 13.18
N GLN A 95 25.03 35.44 13.31
CA GLN A 95 25.09 33.98 13.18
C GLN A 95 25.71 33.52 11.85
N ILE A 96 25.52 34.30 10.76
CA ILE A 96 26.12 34.02 9.44
C ILE A 96 27.65 34.11 9.43
N ASP A 97 28.23 34.96 10.29
CA ASP A 97 29.68 35.16 10.35
C ASP A 97 30.33 33.99 11.10
N VAL A 98 29.65 33.50 12.14
CA VAL A 98 30.02 32.29 12.89
C VAL A 98 29.89 31.04 12.00
N GLN A 99 28.78 30.90 11.28
CA GLN A 99 28.57 29.81 10.32
C GLN A 99 29.70 29.72 9.28
N LYS A 100 30.13 30.87 8.75
CA LYS A 100 31.25 30.96 7.81
C LYS A 100 32.60 30.62 8.45
N GLU A 101 32.83 31.02 9.70
CA GLU A 101 34.04 30.69 10.48
C GLU A 101 34.15 29.18 10.76
N PHE A 102 33.03 28.53 11.07
CA PHE A 102 32.95 27.09 11.33
C PHE A 102 32.77 26.24 10.07
N GLY A 103 32.73 26.85 8.88
CA GLY A 103 32.62 26.16 7.60
C GLY A 103 31.25 25.51 7.34
N VAL A 104 30.21 25.93 8.06
CA VAL A 104 28.84 25.41 7.91
C VAL A 104 28.05 26.44 7.10
N GLY A 105 27.90 26.19 5.80
CA GLY A 105 27.12 27.04 4.89
C GLY A 105 25.70 26.54 4.70
N ASN A 106 24.82 27.41 4.16
CA ASN A 106 23.44 27.04 3.80
C ASN A 106 23.35 26.22 2.50
N ASP A 107 24.47 25.76 1.95
CA ASP A 107 24.55 25.11 0.63
C ASP A 107 24.39 23.57 0.68
N ASP A 108 23.81 23.02 1.76
CA ASP A 108 23.37 21.62 1.88
C ASP A 108 21.84 21.49 1.87
#